data_AF-A0A8H5CJM4-F1
#
_entry.id   AF-A0A8H5CJM4-F1
#
_cell.length_a   1.000
_cell.length_b   1.000
_cell.length_c   1.000
_cell.angle_alpha   90.00
_cell.angle_beta   90.00
_cell.angle_gamma   90.00
#
_symmetry.space_group_name_H-M   'P 1'
#
loop_
_entity.id
_entity.type
_entity.pdbx_description
1 polymer ?
#
loop_
_entity_poly.entity_id
_entity_poly.type
_entity_poly.pdbx_seq_one_letter_code
_entity_poly.pdbx_strand_id
1 'polypeptide(L)'
;MPHLRGFDAWIEVGGFRLEEYRVEVIQDGSRVSCWVPCIPGKEFEVRCYIPPEQLHASNHLLAIRLDGEVAFVKGNGTRQNASAEYGSILRFAEQINKKDMSTTRAFKFGSLELTDDDSYLLRTTKQFGEIAIEVYSFEGLHVTPDQDLQRMPTVSDEYRAHERAKKGLSHCVKLGEEKPITTILPPLLSVGSKKRICTFVFNYRHLDLLIANGIAPRSTLSRYEPATSHFAGKREVDELHVGLTGAGMGYNQMKDGSVPVDMKDRLQYLKAQIAMLKMEGR
;
A
#
# COMPACT_ATOMS: atom_id res chain seq x y z
N MET A 1 15.59 1.23 -3.81
CA MET A 1 14.82 0.08 -3.29
C MET A 1 15.33 -0.32 -1.92
N PRO A 2 14.50 -0.22 -0.88
CA PRO A 2 14.70 -0.97 0.36
C PRO A 2 14.66 -2.48 0.10
N HIS A 3 15.82 -3.13 0.22
CA HIS A 3 15.99 -4.57 0.18
C HIS A 3 16.45 -5.05 1.57
N LEU A 4 15.87 -6.13 2.11
CA LEU A 4 16.32 -6.71 3.37
C LEU A 4 15.97 -8.20 3.49
N ARG A 5 17.00 -9.03 3.72
CA ARG A 5 16.90 -10.50 3.92
C ARG A 5 16.21 -11.24 2.76
N GLY A 6 16.42 -10.78 1.52
CA GLY A 6 15.80 -11.35 0.32
C GLY A 6 14.45 -10.73 -0.06
N PHE A 7 13.83 -9.93 0.81
CA PHE A 7 12.57 -9.24 0.53
C PHE A 7 12.84 -7.84 -0.01
N ASP A 8 12.00 -7.38 -0.93
CA ASP A 8 11.97 -5.99 -1.40
C ASP A 8 10.62 -5.36 -1.07
N ALA A 9 10.62 -4.07 -0.73
CA ALA A 9 9.38 -3.32 -0.55
C ALA A 9 9.47 -1.90 -1.11
N TRP A 10 8.32 -1.37 -1.55
CA TRP A 10 8.19 -0.02 -2.09
C TRP A 10 6.76 0.51 -1.94
N ILE A 11 6.61 1.82 -2.19
CA ILE A 11 5.32 2.51 -2.23
C ILE A 11 5.06 2.98 -3.66
N GLU A 12 3.82 2.88 -4.14
CA GLU A 12 3.39 3.43 -5.43
C GLU A 12 2.26 4.44 -5.26
N VAL A 13 2.18 5.43 -6.15
CA VAL A 13 1.08 6.39 -6.28
C VAL A 13 0.65 6.41 -7.74
N GLY A 14 -0.62 6.05 -8.00
CA GLY A 14 -1.14 5.97 -9.37
C GLY A 14 -0.41 4.99 -10.30
N GLY A 15 0.13 3.89 -9.76
CA GLY A 15 0.94 2.92 -10.49
C GLY A 15 2.41 3.32 -10.71
N PHE A 16 2.81 4.52 -10.28
CA PHE A 16 4.21 4.97 -10.31
C PHE A 16 4.85 4.78 -8.95
N ARG A 17 5.97 4.07 -8.92
CA ARG A 17 6.80 3.89 -7.72
C ARG A 17 7.42 5.21 -7.27
N LEU A 18 7.36 5.47 -5.96
CA LEU A 18 8.01 6.62 -5.33
C LEU A 18 9.53 6.41 -5.21
N GLU A 19 10.29 7.48 -5.39
CA GLU A 19 11.74 7.48 -5.21
C GLU A 19 12.09 7.43 -3.70
N GLU A 20 13.00 6.53 -3.31
CA GLU A 20 13.38 6.31 -1.91
C GLU A 20 14.73 6.94 -1.57
N TYR A 21 14.74 7.82 -0.57
CA TYR A 21 15.90 8.60 -0.15
C TYR A 21 16.46 8.10 1.19
N ARG A 22 17.79 8.23 1.39
CA ARG A 22 18.52 7.76 2.58
C ARG A 22 18.06 6.38 3.06
N VAL A 23 18.31 5.35 2.23
CA VAL A 23 18.02 3.96 2.59
C VAL A 23 19.07 3.47 3.58
N GLU A 24 18.66 3.23 4.82
CA GLU A 24 19.51 2.93 5.97
C GLU A 24 19.09 1.62 6.63
N VAL A 25 20.04 0.71 6.87
CA VAL A 25 19.79 -0.56 7.59
C VAL A 25 20.12 -0.36 9.07
N ILE A 26 19.17 -0.68 9.94
CA ILE A 26 19.20 -0.42 11.38
C ILE A 26 18.73 -1.65 12.19
N GLN A 27 18.88 -1.62 13.51
CA GLN A 27 18.50 -2.72 14.42
C GLN A 27 19.12 -4.05 13.98
N ASP A 28 20.45 -4.12 13.94
CA ASP A 28 21.24 -5.34 13.70
C ASP A 28 20.85 -6.11 12.42
N GLY A 29 20.56 -5.35 11.35
CA GLY A 29 20.16 -5.91 10.06
C GLY A 29 18.77 -6.55 10.08
N SER A 30 17.86 -6.08 10.95
CA SER A 30 16.47 -6.55 11.03
C SER A 30 15.44 -5.51 10.60
N ARG A 31 15.78 -4.21 10.56
CA ARG A 31 14.91 -3.14 10.04
C ARG A 31 15.66 -2.33 8.99
N VAL A 32 14.99 -1.97 7.89
CA VAL A 32 15.49 -1.00 6.90
C VAL A 32 14.53 0.18 6.86
N SER A 33 15.08 1.39 6.81
CA SER A 33 14.30 2.62 6.77
C SER A 33 14.73 3.48 5.59
N CYS A 34 13.81 4.27 5.06
CA CYS A 34 14.06 5.26 4.03
C CYS A 34 13.04 6.41 4.14
N TRP A 35 13.18 7.41 3.29
CA TRP A 35 12.24 8.52 3.15
C TRP A 35 11.58 8.49 1.77
N VAL A 36 10.29 8.83 1.69
CA VAL A 36 9.54 8.92 0.41
C VAL A 36 8.71 10.21 0.34
N PRO A 37 8.55 10.80 -0.85
CA PRO A 37 7.74 12.00 -1.01
C PRO A 37 6.24 11.65 -1.00
N CYS A 38 5.46 12.22 -0.08
CA CYS A 38 4.00 12.10 -0.08
C CYS A 38 3.34 13.24 -0.86
N ILE A 39 2.24 12.92 -1.55
CA ILE A 39 1.39 13.87 -2.27
C ILE A 39 0.00 13.85 -1.62
N PRO A 40 -0.37 14.86 -0.80
CA PRO A 40 -1.68 14.91 -0.16
C PRO A 40 -2.84 14.81 -1.16
N GLY A 41 -3.90 14.12 -0.76
CA GLY A 41 -5.06 13.85 -1.61
C GLY A 41 -4.89 12.69 -2.60
N LYS A 42 -3.70 12.11 -2.77
CA LYS A 42 -3.48 10.93 -3.63
C LYS A 42 -3.63 9.62 -2.85
N GLU A 43 -4.29 8.64 -3.49
CA GLU A 43 -4.28 7.24 -3.05
C GLU A 43 -2.90 6.61 -3.31
N PHE A 44 -2.47 5.66 -2.48
CA PHE A 44 -1.19 4.97 -2.59
C PHE A 44 -1.30 3.46 -2.34
N GLU A 45 -0.32 2.72 -2.85
CA GLU A 45 -0.19 1.28 -2.64
C GLU A 45 1.09 0.95 -1.89
N VAL A 46 1.01 0.03 -0.95
CA VAL A 46 2.17 -0.64 -0.35
C VAL A 46 2.39 -1.95 -1.11
N ARG A 47 3.62 -2.16 -1.61
CA ARG A 47 4.00 -3.40 -2.31
C ARG A 47 5.21 -4.05 -1.69
N CYS A 48 5.24 -5.38 -1.72
CA CYS A 48 6.35 -6.20 -1.24
C CYS A 48 6.54 -7.40 -2.16
N TYR A 49 7.78 -7.66 -2.57
CA TYR A 49 8.17 -8.86 -3.30
C TYR A 49 8.77 -9.90 -2.34
N ILE A 50 8.32 -11.14 -2.49
CA ILE A 50 8.84 -12.32 -1.82
C ILE A 50 9.41 -13.24 -2.92
N PRO A 51 10.72 -13.51 -2.96
CA PRO A 51 11.33 -14.29 -4.04
C PRO A 51 11.11 -15.81 -3.86
N PRO A 52 11.38 -16.60 -4.91
CA PRO A 52 11.32 -18.07 -4.90
C PRO A 52 11.86 -18.75 -3.63
N GLU A 53 13.06 -18.38 -3.20
CA GLU A 53 13.81 -19.05 -2.13
C GLU A 53 13.11 -18.88 -0.77
N GLN A 54 12.52 -17.70 -0.54
CA GLN A 54 11.73 -17.45 0.67
C GLN A 54 10.42 -18.25 0.62
N LEU A 55 9.70 -18.25 -0.51
CA LEU A 55 8.45 -19.00 -0.66
C LEU A 55 8.67 -20.52 -0.53
N HIS A 56 9.82 -21.05 -0.96
CA HIS A 56 10.20 -22.43 -0.68
C HIS A 56 10.52 -22.69 0.79
N ALA A 57 11.06 -21.71 1.53
CA ALA A 57 11.47 -21.88 2.92
C ALA A 57 10.30 -21.86 3.93
N SER A 58 9.29 -20.99 3.79
CA SER A 58 8.17 -20.92 4.75
C SER A 58 6.92 -20.19 4.22
N ASN A 59 5.83 -20.22 5.02
CA ASN A 59 4.68 -19.32 4.82
C ASN A 59 5.01 -17.91 5.33
N HIS A 60 4.57 -16.87 4.63
CA HIS A 60 4.89 -15.47 4.98
C HIS A 60 3.64 -14.64 5.26
N LEU A 61 3.64 -13.88 6.36
CA LEU A 61 2.58 -12.94 6.74
C LEU A 61 3.16 -11.53 6.83
N LEU A 62 2.50 -10.57 6.19
CA LEU A 62 2.88 -9.16 6.24
C LEU A 62 1.89 -8.40 7.13
N ALA A 63 2.38 -7.73 8.17
CA ALA A 63 1.59 -6.75 8.92
C ALA A 63 1.94 -5.34 8.43
N ILE A 64 0.94 -4.64 7.89
CA ILE A 64 1.07 -3.26 7.44
C ILE A 64 0.68 -2.33 8.59
N ARG A 65 1.53 -1.36 8.91
CA ARG A 65 1.21 -0.26 9.83
C ARG A 65 1.19 1.05 9.08
N LEU A 66 0.19 1.87 9.39
CA LEU A 66 -0.01 3.22 8.88
C LEU A 66 -0.09 4.13 10.10
N ASP A 67 0.88 5.03 10.26
CA ASP A 67 1.05 5.89 11.44
C ASP A 67 1.10 5.11 12.78
N GLY A 68 1.63 3.89 12.73
CA GLY A 68 1.76 2.95 13.87
C GLY A 68 0.55 2.02 14.08
N GLU A 69 -0.64 2.40 13.59
CA GLU A 69 -1.86 1.59 13.66
C GLU A 69 -1.83 0.47 12.62
N VAL A 70 -2.34 -0.72 12.97
CA VAL A 70 -2.31 -1.89 12.07
C VAL A 70 -3.45 -1.78 11.05
N ALA A 71 -3.11 -1.76 9.76
CA ALA A 71 -4.09 -1.78 8.68
C ALA A 71 -4.63 -3.20 8.48
N PHE A 72 -5.95 -3.33 8.46
CA PHE A 72 -6.61 -4.62 8.25
C PHE A 72 -6.84 -4.86 6.75
N VAL A 73 -5.98 -5.69 6.15
CA VAL A 73 -5.81 -5.81 4.69
C VAL A 73 -6.14 -7.21 4.17
N LYS A 74 -6.59 -7.29 2.91
CA LYS A 74 -6.80 -8.55 2.19
C LYS A 74 -5.46 -9.17 1.76
N GLY A 75 -5.38 -10.50 1.78
CA GLY A 75 -4.35 -11.25 1.05
C GLY A 75 -2.91 -11.08 1.53
N ASN A 76 -2.70 -10.71 2.80
CA ASN A 76 -1.37 -10.45 3.37
C ASN A 76 -0.58 -11.70 3.79
N GLY A 77 -1.07 -12.89 3.45
CA GLY A 77 -0.41 -14.16 3.73
C GLY A 77 -0.15 -14.98 2.46
N THR A 78 1.09 -15.40 2.22
CA THR A 78 1.44 -16.43 1.23
C THR A 78 1.69 -17.76 1.91
N ARG A 79 1.30 -18.86 1.24
CA ARG A 79 1.66 -20.21 1.65
C ARG A 79 3.04 -20.58 1.13
N GLN A 80 3.73 -21.46 1.85
CA GLN A 80 4.95 -22.10 1.35
C GLN A 80 4.67 -22.78 -0.01
N ASN A 81 5.63 -22.69 -0.93
CA ASN A 81 5.59 -23.16 -2.32
C ASN A 81 4.52 -22.52 -3.24
N ALA A 82 3.68 -21.58 -2.76
CA ALA A 82 2.74 -20.86 -3.62
C ALA A 82 3.49 -19.89 -4.54
N SER A 83 3.30 -20.00 -5.86
CA SER A 83 3.98 -19.16 -6.88
C SER A 83 5.52 -19.21 -6.85
N ALA A 84 6.12 -20.22 -6.21
CA ALA A 84 7.55 -20.23 -5.93
C ALA A 84 8.47 -20.27 -7.18
N GLU A 85 7.96 -20.60 -8.36
CA GLU A 85 8.71 -20.51 -9.63
C GLU A 85 9.13 -19.07 -10.02
N TYR A 86 8.34 -18.06 -9.60
CA TYR A 86 8.54 -16.65 -10.00
C TYR A 86 8.61 -15.67 -8.82
N GLY A 87 8.37 -16.15 -7.60
CA GLY A 87 8.12 -15.28 -6.45
C GLY A 87 6.67 -14.78 -6.39
N SER A 88 6.40 -13.84 -5.48
CA SER A 88 5.08 -13.26 -5.26
C SER A 88 5.20 -11.77 -4.95
N ILE A 89 4.46 -10.92 -5.68
CA ILE A 89 4.29 -9.51 -5.34
C ILE A 89 2.95 -9.37 -4.62
N LEU A 90 3.01 -8.98 -3.35
CA LEU A 90 1.84 -8.62 -2.56
C LEU A 90 1.55 -7.13 -2.70
N ARG A 91 0.27 -6.78 -2.84
CA ARG A 91 -0.23 -5.41 -3.06
C ARG A 91 -1.30 -5.07 -2.02
N PHE A 92 -1.09 -3.99 -1.28
CA PHE A 92 -2.05 -3.46 -0.30
C PHE A 92 -2.35 -2.01 -0.63
N ALA A 93 -3.55 -1.75 -1.14
CA ALA A 93 -4.01 -0.39 -1.49
C ALA A 93 -5.17 0.08 -0.61
N GLU A 94 -5.80 -0.81 0.17
CA GLU A 94 -7.05 -0.53 0.88
C GLU A 94 -7.15 -1.30 2.21
N GLN A 95 -7.82 -0.69 3.21
CA GLN A 95 -8.26 -1.36 4.44
C GLN A 95 -9.68 -1.89 4.28
N ILE A 96 -9.96 -3.09 4.79
CA ILE A 96 -11.30 -3.67 4.90
C ILE A 96 -12.04 -3.06 6.10
N ASN A 97 -13.31 -2.71 5.95
CA ASN A 97 -14.20 -2.36 7.05
C ASN A 97 -14.59 -3.62 7.84
N LYS A 98 -14.38 -3.63 9.16
CA LYS A 98 -14.67 -4.80 10.02
C LYS A 98 -16.12 -4.90 10.47
N LYS A 99 -16.88 -3.80 10.38
CA LYS A 99 -18.26 -3.79 10.89
C LYS A 99 -19.15 -4.77 10.14
N ASP A 100 -18.90 -4.89 8.83
CA ASP A 100 -19.67 -5.68 7.87
C ASP A 100 -18.81 -6.66 7.05
N MET A 101 -17.48 -6.50 7.03
CA MET A 101 -16.55 -7.24 6.17
C MET A 101 -16.88 -7.12 4.66
N SER A 102 -17.65 -6.09 4.27
CA SER A 102 -18.25 -5.96 2.93
C SER A 102 -17.72 -4.80 2.10
N THR A 103 -16.99 -3.85 2.72
CA THR A 103 -16.41 -2.69 2.05
C THR A 103 -14.91 -2.53 2.30
N THR A 104 -14.25 -1.80 1.42
CA THR A 104 -12.87 -1.32 1.57
C THR A 104 -12.77 0.20 1.44
N ARG A 105 -11.71 0.78 2.00
CA ARG A 105 -11.33 2.19 1.86
C ARG A 105 -9.85 2.30 1.51
N ALA A 106 -9.54 3.01 0.44
CA ALA A 106 -8.17 3.13 -0.08
C ALA A 106 -7.23 3.90 0.86
N PHE A 107 -5.96 3.56 0.89
CA PHE A 107 -4.93 4.33 1.60
C PHE A 107 -4.65 5.63 0.85
N LYS A 108 -4.63 6.76 1.56
CA LYS A 108 -4.54 8.10 0.97
C LYS A 108 -3.64 8.98 1.82
N PHE A 109 -2.70 9.70 1.22
CA PHE A 109 -1.96 10.71 1.98
C PHE A 109 -2.87 11.91 2.29
N GLY A 110 -2.85 12.40 3.53
CA GLY A 110 -3.68 13.54 3.94
C GLY A 110 -2.99 14.46 4.94
N SER A 111 -3.62 15.60 5.22
CA SER A 111 -3.15 16.56 6.22
C SER A 111 -3.51 16.09 7.63
N LEU A 112 -2.54 16.13 8.54
CA LEU A 112 -2.76 15.89 9.97
C LEU A 112 -3.56 17.07 10.55
N GLU A 113 -4.60 16.78 11.33
CA GLU A 113 -5.31 17.83 12.08
C GLU A 113 -4.58 18.07 13.40
N LEU A 114 -4.22 19.33 13.66
CA LEU A 114 -3.61 19.74 14.92
C LEU A 114 -4.65 20.33 15.86
N THR A 115 -4.41 20.17 17.17
CA THR A 115 -5.26 20.72 18.24
C THR A 115 -4.42 21.07 19.47
N ASP A 116 -4.92 22.00 20.26
CA ASP A 116 -4.43 22.42 21.57
C ASP A 116 -5.09 21.66 22.74
N ASP A 117 -6.11 20.83 22.48
CA ASP A 117 -6.79 19.99 23.48
C ASP A 117 -5.83 18.97 24.12
N ASP A 118 -5.36 19.27 25.33
CA ASP A 118 -4.40 18.47 26.09
C ASP A 118 -4.86 17.01 26.35
N SER A 119 -6.13 16.65 26.13
CA SER A 119 -6.56 15.23 26.13
C SER A 119 -5.90 14.40 25.01
N TYR A 120 -5.40 15.04 23.95
CA TYR A 120 -4.63 14.42 22.88
C TYR A 120 -3.13 14.27 23.20
N LEU A 121 -2.60 14.90 24.25
CA LEU A 121 -1.18 14.74 24.66
C LEU A 121 -0.80 13.30 25.03
N LEU A 122 -1.76 12.53 25.56
CA LEU A 122 -1.54 11.15 25.99
C LEU A 122 -1.77 10.12 24.85
N ARG A 123 -2.35 10.53 23.72
CA ARG A 123 -2.57 9.68 22.53
C ARG A 123 -1.34 9.62 21.59
N THR A 124 -0.17 10.04 22.07
CA THR A 124 0.98 10.42 21.25
C THR A 124 1.83 9.26 20.72
N THR A 125 1.41 8.03 21.01
CA THR A 125 1.98 6.77 20.51
C THR A 125 1.84 6.59 19.00
N LYS A 126 0.92 7.30 18.33
CA LYS A 126 0.80 7.27 16.85
C LYS A 126 2.09 7.74 16.18
N GLN A 127 2.67 6.89 15.33
CA GLN A 127 3.90 7.12 14.58
C GLN A 127 3.63 7.90 13.29
N PHE A 128 2.94 9.04 13.40
CA PHE A 128 2.55 9.86 12.25
C PHE A 128 3.73 10.15 11.31
N GLY A 129 3.53 9.93 10.01
CA GLY A 129 4.58 10.03 9.01
C GLY A 129 5.40 8.75 8.82
N GLU A 130 4.95 7.60 9.34
CA GLU A 130 5.59 6.29 9.19
C GLU A 130 4.61 5.28 8.53
N ILE A 131 5.02 4.68 7.41
CA ILE A 131 4.43 3.44 6.89
C ILE A 131 5.42 2.31 7.16
N ALA A 132 5.00 1.27 7.86
CA ALA A 132 5.86 0.11 8.17
C ALA A 132 5.27 -1.21 7.67
N ILE A 133 6.15 -2.10 7.22
CA ILE A 133 5.82 -3.46 6.75
C ILE A 133 6.64 -4.42 7.59
N GLU A 134 5.98 -5.15 8.50
CA GLU A 134 6.61 -6.20 9.29
C GLU A 134 6.40 -7.55 8.58
N VAL A 135 7.49 -8.22 8.19
CA VAL A 135 7.44 -9.53 7.54
C VAL A 135 7.65 -10.63 8.58
N TYR A 136 6.77 -11.64 8.62
CA TYR A 136 6.83 -12.77 9.53
C TYR A 136 6.81 -14.11 8.79
N SER A 137 7.61 -15.09 9.23
CA SER A 137 7.38 -16.50 8.91
C SER A 137 6.41 -17.11 9.94
N PHE A 138 5.57 -18.05 9.52
CA PHE A 138 4.66 -18.80 10.41
C PHE A 138 4.42 -20.24 9.94
N GLU A 139 3.91 -21.09 10.85
CA GLU A 139 3.85 -22.55 10.67
C GLU A 139 2.74 -23.03 9.70
N GLY A 140 1.51 -22.52 9.81
CA GLY A 140 0.41 -22.92 8.90
C GLY A 140 -0.75 -21.92 8.82
N LEU A 141 -1.62 -22.06 7.81
CA LEU A 141 -2.85 -21.28 7.68
C LEU A 141 -4.08 -22.12 8.01
N HIS A 142 -5.03 -21.53 8.73
CA HIS A 142 -6.36 -22.07 8.98
C HIS A 142 -7.44 -21.11 8.47
N VAL A 143 -8.55 -21.65 7.98
CA VAL A 143 -9.74 -20.86 7.63
C VAL A 143 -10.53 -20.66 8.91
N THR A 144 -10.77 -19.41 9.31
CA THR A 144 -11.51 -19.10 10.54
C THR A 144 -12.98 -18.80 10.23
N PRO A 145 -13.92 -19.08 11.14
CA PRO A 145 -15.21 -18.39 11.15
C PRO A 145 -15.01 -16.87 11.27
N ASP A 146 -15.91 -16.07 10.70
CA ASP A 146 -15.74 -14.61 10.62
C ASP A 146 -15.77 -13.90 11.99
N GLN A 147 -16.31 -14.55 13.02
CA GLN A 147 -16.53 -13.95 14.36
C GLN A 147 -15.23 -13.49 15.05
N ASP A 148 -14.10 -14.17 14.82
CA ASP A 148 -12.82 -13.78 15.43
C ASP A 148 -12.16 -12.55 14.77
N LEU A 149 -12.59 -12.15 13.57
CA LEU A 149 -12.03 -10.99 12.87
C LEU A 149 -12.34 -9.66 13.55
N GLN A 150 -13.53 -9.55 14.16
CA GLN A 150 -14.01 -8.29 14.77
C GLN A 150 -13.15 -7.83 15.96
N ARG A 151 -12.29 -8.70 16.51
CA ARG A 151 -11.38 -8.40 17.63
C ARG A 151 -10.04 -7.80 17.22
N MET A 152 -9.71 -7.78 15.93
CA MET A 152 -8.43 -7.24 15.44
C MET A 152 -8.38 -5.69 15.57
N PRO A 153 -7.20 -5.06 15.77
CA PRO A 153 -7.03 -3.61 15.65
C PRO A 153 -7.06 -3.13 14.18
N THR A 154 -7.48 -1.89 13.94
CA THR A 154 -7.65 -1.26 12.61
C THR A 154 -7.07 0.15 12.64
N VAL A 155 -6.72 0.71 11.48
CA VAL A 155 -6.47 2.16 11.36
C VAL A 155 -7.76 2.92 11.61
N SER A 156 -7.70 3.94 12.46
CA SER A 156 -8.80 4.79 12.90
C SER A 156 -8.96 6.03 12.02
N ASP A 157 -10.18 6.55 11.90
CA ASP A 157 -10.43 7.87 11.30
C ASP A 157 -10.02 9.05 12.22
N GLU A 158 -9.43 8.78 13.38
CA GLU A 158 -8.88 9.81 14.26
C GLU A 158 -7.51 10.30 13.76
N TYR A 159 -7.56 11.24 12.81
CA TYR A 159 -6.41 11.91 12.20
C TYR A 159 -5.96 13.17 12.95
N ARG A 160 -6.23 13.25 14.25
CA ARG A 160 -6.00 14.43 15.09
C ARG A 160 -4.86 14.20 16.09
N ALA A 161 -4.00 15.20 16.26
CA ALA A 161 -2.84 15.15 17.14
C ALA A 161 -2.62 16.47 17.89
N HIS A 162 -2.03 16.40 19.08
CA HIS A 162 -1.68 17.59 19.83
C HIS A 162 -0.47 18.33 19.23
N GLU A 163 -0.57 19.65 19.08
CA GLU A 163 0.50 20.50 18.52
C GLU A 163 1.85 20.30 19.22
N ARG A 164 1.86 20.25 20.55
CA ARG A 164 3.10 20.13 21.34
C ARG A 164 3.85 18.84 21.04
N ALA A 165 3.14 17.80 20.61
CA ALA A 165 3.67 16.45 20.41
C ALA A 165 4.05 16.10 18.96
N LYS A 166 3.67 16.91 17.97
CA LYS A 166 3.90 16.64 16.53
C LYS A 166 4.47 17.84 15.76
N LYS A 167 5.37 18.60 16.43
CA LYS A 167 6.17 19.65 15.78
C LYS A 167 6.87 19.12 14.52
N GLY A 168 6.62 19.75 13.38
CA GLY A 168 7.20 19.36 12.08
C GLY A 168 6.50 18.18 11.37
N LEU A 169 5.34 17.72 11.86
CA LEU A 169 4.51 16.70 11.21
C LEU A 169 3.16 17.31 10.79
N SER A 170 2.98 17.47 9.48
CA SER A 170 1.78 18.03 8.83
C SER A 170 0.92 16.98 8.12
N HIS A 171 1.28 15.68 8.19
CA HIS A 171 0.66 14.63 7.40
C HIS A 171 0.34 13.37 8.21
N CYS A 172 -0.71 12.68 7.76
CA CYS A 172 -1.16 11.38 8.22
C CYS A 172 -1.58 10.54 7.00
N VAL A 173 -1.71 9.23 7.17
CA VAL A 173 -2.48 8.39 6.25
C VAL A 173 -3.96 8.55 6.60
N LYS A 174 -4.78 8.95 5.63
CA LYS A 174 -6.24 8.91 5.72
C LYS A 174 -6.79 7.76 4.89
N LEU A 175 -7.99 7.30 5.25
CA LEU A 175 -8.75 6.32 4.49
C LEU A 175 -9.71 7.04 3.54
N GLY A 176 -9.68 6.65 2.26
CA GLY A 176 -10.51 7.20 1.19
C GLY A 176 -12.00 6.88 1.30
N GLU A 177 -12.73 7.07 0.21
CA GLU A 177 -14.15 6.74 0.12
C GLU A 177 -14.38 5.23 0.23
N GLU A 178 -15.56 4.86 0.74
CA GLU A 178 -15.97 3.49 1.02
C GLU A 178 -16.54 2.82 -0.24
N LYS A 179 -15.96 1.67 -0.62
CA LYS A 179 -16.19 0.96 -1.88
C LYS A 179 -16.60 -0.49 -1.57
N PRO A 180 -17.62 -1.09 -2.22
CA PRO A 180 -17.99 -2.49 -1.98
C PRO A 180 -16.89 -3.47 -2.41
N ILE A 181 -16.68 -4.53 -1.61
CA ILE A 181 -15.74 -5.62 -1.93
C ILE A 181 -16.32 -6.48 -3.06
N THR A 182 -15.71 -6.41 -4.23
CA THR A 182 -16.09 -7.19 -5.42
C THR A 182 -15.74 -8.68 -5.33
N THR A 183 -15.02 -9.12 -4.30
CA THR A 183 -14.67 -10.53 -4.09
C THR A 183 -14.43 -10.80 -2.61
N ILE A 184 -15.42 -11.38 -1.93
CA ILE A 184 -15.24 -11.93 -0.58
C ILE A 184 -14.33 -13.15 -0.70
N LEU A 185 -13.21 -13.17 0.02
CA LEU A 185 -12.44 -14.39 0.28
C LEU A 185 -12.57 -14.70 1.78
N PRO A 186 -12.73 -15.98 2.17
CA PRO A 186 -12.80 -16.31 3.58
C PRO A 186 -11.49 -15.94 4.28
N PRO A 187 -11.56 -15.48 5.54
CA PRO A 187 -10.39 -15.10 6.29
C PRO A 187 -9.43 -16.27 6.53
N LEU A 188 -8.14 -15.98 6.38
CA LEU A 188 -7.06 -16.91 6.68
C LEU A 188 -6.30 -16.40 7.90
N LEU A 189 -6.31 -17.17 8.99
CA LEU A 189 -5.49 -16.93 10.15
C LEU A 189 -4.23 -17.80 10.11
N SER A 190 -3.10 -17.17 10.44
CA SER A 190 -1.85 -17.85 10.77
C SER A 190 -1.99 -18.63 12.09
N VAL A 191 -1.65 -19.91 12.06
CA VAL A 191 -1.54 -20.81 13.21
C VAL A 191 -0.07 -21.04 13.54
N GLY A 192 0.22 -21.33 14.80
CA GLY A 192 1.56 -21.56 15.31
C GLY A 192 2.30 -20.28 15.70
N SER A 193 3.60 -20.39 15.95
CA SER A 193 4.45 -19.25 16.28
C SER A 193 4.65 -18.31 15.08
N LYS A 194 4.81 -17.02 15.38
CA LYS A 194 5.19 -15.98 14.42
C LYS A 194 6.61 -15.53 14.70
N LYS A 195 7.50 -15.68 13.74
CA LYS A 195 8.88 -15.17 13.83
C LYS A 195 9.05 -14.01 12.87
N ARG A 196 9.33 -12.81 13.38
CA ARG A 196 9.59 -11.63 12.54
C ARG A 196 10.92 -11.82 11.80
N ILE A 197 10.88 -11.73 10.47
CA ILE A 197 12.05 -11.86 9.60
C ILE A 197 12.73 -10.51 9.46
N CYS A 198 11.99 -9.48 9.04
CA CYS A 198 12.50 -8.12 8.81
C CYS A 198 11.38 -7.08 8.96
N THR A 199 11.74 -5.80 8.86
CA THR A 199 10.78 -4.69 8.83
C THR A 199 11.24 -3.58 7.88
N PHE A 200 10.38 -3.15 6.96
CA PHE A 200 10.62 -2.03 6.04
C PHE A 200 9.88 -0.80 6.52
N VAL A 201 10.51 0.38 6.50
CA VAL A 201 9.92 1.62 7.03
C VAL A 201 10.13 2.81 6.12
N PHE A 202 9.01 3.38 5.68
CA PHE A 202 8.93 4.52 4.78
C PHE A 202 8.49 5.76 5.56
N ASN A 203 9.44 6.64 5.85
CA ASN A 203 9.19 7.94 6.47
C ASN A 203 8.68 8.91 5.40
N TYR A 204 7.37 9.17 5.35
CA TYR A 204 6.79 9.94 4.25
C TYR A 204 6.62 11.42 4.63
N ARG A 205 7.05 12.35 3.77
CA ARG A 205 6.94 13.82 3.97
C ARG A 205 6.74 14.50 2.62
N HIS A 206 6.29 15.77 2.61
CA HIS A 206 6.33 16.58 1.38
C HIS A 206 7.74 16.60 0.78
N LEU A 207 7.83 16.56 -0.55
CA LEU A 207 9.10 16.62 -1.28
C LEU A 207 9.92 17.85 -0.89
N ASP A 208 9.28 19.01 -0.72
CA ASP A 208 9.95 20.26 -0.32
C ASP A 208 10.60 20.16 1.06
N LEU A 209 9.99 19.43 2.00
CA LEU A 209 10.58 19.15 3.31
C LEU A 209 11.74 18.15 3.20
N LEU A 210 11.68 17.18 2.29
CA LEU A 210 12.83 16.29 2.03
C LEU A 210 14.00 17.08 1.40
N ILE A 211 13.72 18.03 0.51
CA ILE A 211 14.74 18.89 -0.11
C ILE A 211 15.33 19.87 0.90
N ALA A 212 14.50 20.53 1.72
CA ALA A 212 14.94 21.48 2.74
C ALA A 212 15.84 20.82 3.81
N ASN A 213 15.54 19.57 4.19
CA ASN A 213 16.35 18.79 5.12
C ASN A 213 17.55 18.06 4.47
N GLY A 214 17.84 18.33 3.18
CA GLY A 214 18.93 17.69 2.44
C GLY A 214 18.79 16.17 2.31
N ILE A 215 17.57 15.64 2.36
CA ILE A 215 17.24 14.21 2.19
C ILE A 215 17.08 13.89 0.70
N ALA A 216 16.41 14.77 -0.06
CA ALA A 216 16.22 14.66 -1.51
C ALA A 216 16.98 15.76 -2.27
N PRO A 217 17.52 15.49 -3.48
CA PRO A 217 18.13 16.52 -4.32
C PRO A 217 17.12 17.57 -4.82
N ARG A 218 17.56 18.82 -5.02
CA ARG A 218 16.74 19.86 -5.66
C ARG A 218 16.27 19.48 -7.08
N SER A 219 17.06 18.68 -7.79
CA SER A 219 16.74 18.14 -9.12
C SER A 219 15.59 17.13 -9.14
N THR A 220 15.03 16.75 -7.98
CA THR A 220 13.83 15.91 -7.92
C THR A 220 12.56 16.67 -8.30
N LEU A 221 12.49 18.00 -8.11
CA LEU A 221 11.29 18.80 -8.39
C LEU A 221 10.81 18.64 -9.84
N SER A 222 11.70 18.83 -10.81
CA SER A 222 11.40 18.69 -12.24
C SER A 222 11.08 17.24 -12.68
N ARG A 223 11.27 16.25 -11.80
CA ARG A 223 10.86 14.85 -12.00
C ARG A 223 9.45 14.57 -11.47
N TYR A 224 8.97 15.36 -10.50
CA TYR A 224 7.64 15.21 -9.89
C TYR A 224 6.57 16.14 -10.50
N GLU A 225 6.93 17.29 -11.05
CA GLU A 225 6.02 18.16 -11.81
C GLU A 225 5.31 17.49 -13.01
N PRO A 226 5.95 16.68 -13.87
CA PRO A 226 5.23 15.95 -14.93
C PRO A 226 4.25 14.89 -14.37
N ALA A 227 4.45 14.44 -13.14
CA ALA A 227 3.55 13.52 -12.44
C ALA A 227 2.39 14.22 -11.70
N THR A 228 2.32 15.56 -11.70
CA THR A 228 1.12 16.30 -11.24
C THR A 228 0.30 16.85 -12.40
N SER A 229 0.92 17.35 -13.48
CA SER A 229 0.21 17.92 -14.63
C SER A 229 -0.71 16.91 -15.34
N HIS A 230 -0.27 15.65 -15.49
CA HIS A 230 -1.09 14.58 -16.07
C HIS A 230 -2.38 14.26 -15.31
N PHE A 231 -2.53 14.71 -14.06
CA PHE A 231 -3.74 14.52 -13.25
C PHE A 231 -4.66 15.76 -13.19
N ALA A 232 -4.29 16.87 -13.82
CA ALA A 232 -5.11 18.10 -13.80
C ALA A 232 -6.21 18.10 -14.89
N GLY A 233 -6.03 17.36 -15.98
CA GLY A 233 -6.90 17.45 -17.16
C GLY A 233 -8.07 16.47 -17.21
N LYS A 234 -9.17 16.76 -16.50
CA LYS A 234 -10.56 16.34 -16.86
C LYS A 234 -11.63 16.90 -15.89
N ARG A 235 -12.11 18.13 -16.12
CA ARG A 235 -13.36 18.68 -15.55
C ARG A 235 -13.96 19.79 -16.45
N GLU A 236 -14.56 19.35 -17.55
CA GLU A 236 -15.38 20.07 -18.56
C GLU A 236 -15.65 19.03 -19.66
N VAL A 237 -16.78 18.93 -20.38
CA VAL A 237 -18.09 19.61 -20.46
C VAL A 237 -19.13 18.43 -20.60
N ASP A 238 -20.45 18.47 -20.39
CA ASP A 238 -21.48 19.52 -20.32
C ASP A 238 -22.71 19.05 -19.48
N GLU A 239 -23.72 19.90 -19.28
CA GLU A 239 -25.09 19.47 -18.93
C GLU A 239 -25.94 19.26 -20.20
N LEU A 240 -26.82 18.24 -20.25
CA LEU A 240 -27.99 18.29 -21.14
C LEU A 240 -29.10 17.32 -20.72
N HIS A 241 -30.33 17.83 -20.58
CA HIS A 241 -31.53 17.05 -20.29
C HIS A 241 -32.25 16.59 -21.57
N VAL A 242 -32.40 15.28 -21.76
CA VAL A 242 -33.59 14.68 -22.41
C VAL A 242 -33.85 13.33 -21.74
N GLY A 243 -35.11 13.00 -21.45
CA GLY A 243 -35.51 11.65 -21.06
C GLY A 243 -36.72 11.19 -21.85
N LEU A 244 -36.87 9.88 -22.06
CA LEU A 244 -38.15 9.21 -22.28
C LEU A 244 -38.03 7.68 -22.19
N THR A 245 -39.17 7.07 -21.88
CA THR A 245 -39.53 5.64 -21.78
C THR A 245 -38.91 4.66 -22.79
N GLY A 246 -38.67 3.42 -22.36
CA GLY A 246 -38.58 2.26 -23.26
C GLY A 246 -38.23 0.95 -22.54
N ALA A 247 -39.03 -0.10 -22.73
CA ALA A 247 -38.74 -1.45 -22.22
C ALA A 247 -38.26 -2.38 -23.35
N GLY A 248 -37.37 -3.32 -23.05
CA GLY A 248 -36.91 -4.33 -24.01
C GLY A 248 -36.01 -5.39 -23.37
N MET A 249 -36.41 -6.65 -23.46
CA MET A 249 -35.53 -7.80 -23.13
C MET A 249 -34.60 -8.10 -24.32
N GLY A 250 -33.37 -8.53 -24.04
CA GLY A 250 -32.42 -8.93 -25.09
C GLY A 250 -31.17 -9.61 -24.55
N TYR A 251 -31.24 -10.91 -24.27
CA TYR A 251 -30.03 -11.73 -24.17
C TYR A 251 -29.37 -11.84 -25.55
N ASN A 252 -28.07 -11.59 -25.66
CA ASN A 252 -27.32 -12.01 -26.85
C ASN A 252 -25.85 -12.31 -26.58
N GLN A 253 -25.26 -13.05 -27.51
CA GLN A 253 -24.05 -13.86 -27.32
C GLN A 253 -22.76 -13.05 -27.09
N MET A 254 -21.90 -13.54 -26.20
CA MET A 254 -20.49 -13.09 -26.14
C MET A 254 -19.71 -13.58 -27.36
N LYS A 255 -19.26 -12.64 -28.19
CA LYS A 255 -18.18 -12.84 -29.18
C LYS A 255 -17.30 -11.60 -29.24
N ASP A 256 -16.29 -11.55 -28.38
CA ASP A 256 -15.11 -10.69 -28.59
C ASP A 256 -13.86 -11.40 -28.05
N GLY A 257 -12.74 -11.19 -28.72
CA GLY A 257 -11.42 -11.73 -28.37
C GLY A 257 -10.62 -10.79 -27.46
N SER A 258 -11.28 -10.00 -26.62
CA SER A 258 -10.63 -9.02 -25.75
C SER A 258 -9.84 -9.69 -24.63
N VAL A 259 -8.53 -9.82 -24.85
CA VAL A 259 -7.55 -10.19 -23.82
C VAL A 259 -7.71 -9.23 -22.61
N PRO A 260 -7.95 -9.74 -21.38
CA PRO A 260 -8.12 -8.91 -20.19
C PRO A 260 -6.96 -7.95 -19.96
N VAL A 261 -7.26 -6.73 -19.49
CA VAL A 261 -6.29 -5.63 -19.34
C VAL A 261 -5.06 -6.05 -18.50
N ASP A 262 -5.29 -6.75 -17.39
CA ASP A 262 -4.26 -7.37 -16.52
C ASP A 262 -3.17 -8.15 -17.28
N MET A 263 -3.56 -8.87 -18.35
CA MET A 263 -2.63 -9.68 -19.13
C MET A 263 -1.72 -8.84 -20.04
N LYS A 264 -2.14 -7.63 -20.44
CA LYS A 264 -1.29 -6.70 -21.20
C LYS A 264 -0.19 -6.11 -20.32
N ASP A 265 -0.51 -5.76 -19.09
CA ASP A 265 0.46 -5.19 -18.13
C ASP A 265 1.47 -6.26 -17.69
N ARG A 266 1.03 -7.50 -17.46
CA ARG A 266 1.93 -8.66 -17.28
C ARG A 266 2.85 -8.89 -18.48
N LEU A 267 2.35 -8.77 -19.71
CA LEU A 267 3.16 -8.90 -20.92
C LEU A 267 4.17 -7.74 -21.07
N GLN A 268 3.81 -6.52 -20.65
CA GLN A 268 4.69 -5.36 -20.61
C GLN A 268 5.83 -5.55 -19.60
N TYR A 269 5.52 -6.06 -18.41
CA TYR A 269 6.48 -6.37 -17.35
C TYR A 269 7.48 -7.48 -17.77
N LEU A 270 6.98 -8.58 -18.34
CA LEU A 270 7.83 -9.67 -18.85
C LEU A 270 8.78 -9.20 -19.96
N LYS A 271 8.33 -8.31 -20.86
CA LYS A 271 9.20 -7.69 -21.88
C LYS A 271 10.33 -6.87 -21.24
N ALA A 272 10.05 -6.14 -20.15
CA ALA A 272 11.06 -5.36 -19.44
C ALA A 272 12.12 -6.24 -18.77
N GLN A 273 11.72 -7.31 -18.08
CA GLN A 273 12.66 -8.27 -17.49
C GLN A 273 13.54 -8.96 -18.56
N ILE A 274 12.95 -9.39 -19.67
CA ILE A 274 13.69 -9.99 -20.80
C ILE A 274 14.65 -8.98 -21.45
N ALA A 275 14.36 -7.68 -21.42
CA ALA A 275 15.28 -6.65 -21.90
C ALA A 275 16.46 -6.43 -20.94
N MET A 276 16.23 -6.40 -19.62
CA MET A 276 17.30 -6.28 -18.61
C MET A 276 18.29 -7.44 -18.68
N LEU A 277 17.81 -8.69 -18.66
CA LEU A 277 18.64 -9.89 -18.74
C LEU A 277 19.48 -9.99 -20.03
N LYS A 278 19.11 -9.26 -21.09
CA LYS A 278 19.88 -9.16 -22.36
C LYS A 278 20.92 -8.05 -22.37
N MET A 279 20.92 -7.15 -21.39
CA MET A 279 21.93 -6.11 -21.21
C MET A 279 23.02 -6.51 -20.21
N GLU A 280 22.69 -7.38 -19.25
CA GLU A 280 23.63 -7.92 -18.25
C GLU A 280 24.51 -9.08 -18.79
N GLY A 281 24.20 -9.58 -19.99
CA GLY A 281 24.92 -10.67 -20.68
C GLY A 281 25.83 -10.20 -21.82
N ARG A 282 26.54 -9.08 -21.67
CA ARG A 282 27.48 -8.52 -22.67
C ARG A 282 28.71 -7.90 -22.02
#